data_AF-A0A7V1FP91-F1
#
_entry.id   AF-A0A7V1FP91-F1
#
_cell.length_a   1.000
_cell.length_b   1.000
_cell.length_c   1.000
_cell.angle_alpha   90.00
_cell.angle_beta   90.00
_cell.angle_gamma   90.00
#
_symmetry.space_group_name_H-M   'P 1'
#
loop_
_entity.id
_entity.type
_entity.pdbx_description
1 polymer ?
#
loop_
_entity_poly.entity_id
_entity_poly.type
_entity_poly.pdbx_seq_one_letter_code
_entity_poly.pdbx_strand_id
1 'polypeptide(L)' 'MEGVLSFIIFLIAIAFVIWLYILLPAGMAERRNRSQIIWVLISLVGSPILACLLLLALGNAD' A
#
# COMPACT_ATOMS: atom_id res chain seq x y z
N MET A 1 -29.03 -5.40 -13.70
CA MET A 1 -28.22 -4.20 -13.38
C MET A 1 -27.48 -4.36 -12.06
N GLU A 2 -28.14 -4.85 -11.00
CA GLU A 2 -27.52 -5.09 -9.67
C GLU A 2 -26.24 -5.95 -9.67
N GLY A 3 -26.22 -7.06 -10.44
CA GLY A 3 -25.05 -7.96 -10.48
C GLY A 3 -23.81 -7.34 -11.12
N VAL A 4 -24.00 -6.54 -12.17
CA VAL A 4 -22.90 -5.84 -12.86
C VAL A 4 -22.30 -4.77 -11.97
N LEU A 5 -23.15 -3.99 -11.29
CA LEU A 5 -22.70 -2.98 -10.32
C LEU A 5 -21.91 -3.62 -9.18
N SER A 6 -22.42 -4.70 -8.60
CA SER A 6 -21.73 -5.44 -7.53
C SER A 6 -20.37 -5.96 -7.98
N PHE A 7 -20.27 -6.48 -9.20
CA PHE A 7 -19.01 -6.95 -9.77
C PHE A 7 -17.99 -5.81 -9.96
N ILE A 8 -18.42 -4.65 -10.45
CA ILE A 8 -17.54 -3.48 -10.61
C ILE A 8 -17.02 -3.01 -9.24
N ILE A 9 -17.90 -2.92 -8.23
CA ILE A 9 -17.51 -2.54 -6.87
C ILE A 9 -16.47 -3.51 -6.31
N PHE A 10 -16.66 -4.82 -6.53
CA PHE A 10 -15.71 -5.84 -6.11
C PHE A 10 -14.33 -5.67 -6.75
N LEU A 11 -14.27 -5.40 -8.07
CA LEU A 11 -13.00 -5.15 -8.76
C LEU A 11 -12.30 -3.89 -8.23
N ILE A 12 -13.05 -2.81 -7.99
CA ILE A 12 -12.51 -1.58 -7.41
C ILE A 12 -11.97 -1.84 -6.00
N ALA A 13 -12.68 -2.63 -5.18
CA ALA A 13 -12.23 -2.98 -3.84
C ALA A 13 -10.91 -3.78 -3.88
N ILE A 14 -10.78 -4.76 -4.79
CA ILE A 14 -9.52 -5.49 -4.97
C ILE A 14 -8.39 -4.56 -5.40
N ALA A 15 -8.63 -3.71 -6.40
CA ALA A 15 -7.64 -2.76 -6.89
C ALA A 15 -7.19 -1.81 -5.78
N PHE A 16 -8.13 -1.34 -4.96
CA PHE A 16 -7.85 -0.49 -3.81
C PHE A 16 -7.03 -1.21 -2.75
N VAL A 17 -7.34 -2.47 -2.42
CA VAL A 17 -6.56 -3.28 -1.46
C VAL A 17 -5.13 -3.50 -1.96
N ILE A 18 -4.96 -3.89 -3.23
CA ILE A 18 -3.62 -4.08 -3.83
C ILE A 18 -2.83 -2.77 -3.79
N TRP A 19 -3.46 -1.67 -4.19
CA TRP A 19 -2.82 -0.35 -4.17
C TRP A 19 -2.41 0.04 -2.74
N LEU A 20 -3.31 -0.09 -1.77
CA LEU A 20 -3.10 0.34 -0.40
C LEU A 20 -2.01 -0.50 0.30
N TYR A 21 -2.04 -1.82 0.14
CA TYR A 21 -1.14 -2.72 0.86
C TYR A 21 0.23 -2.91 0.19
N ILE A 22 0.32 -2.74 -1.14
CA ILE A 22 1.54 -3.06 -1.89
C ILE A 22 2.09 -1.81 -2.58
N LEU A 23 1.34 -1.21 -3.50
CA LEU A 23 1.87 -0.17 -4.38
C LEU A 23 2.21 1.12 -3.62
N LEU A 24 1.35 1.52 -2.69
CA LEU A 24 1.52 2.71 -1.87
C LEU A 24 2.79 2.63 -0.98
N PRO A 25 2.97 1.62 -0.12
CA PRO A 25 4.18 1.50 0.71
C PRO A 25 5.44 1.28 -0.13
N ALA A 26 5.38 0.48 -1.20
CA ALA A 26 6.51 0.28 -2.10
C ALA A 26 6.98 1.61 -2.72
N GLY A 27 6.07 2.37 -3.33
CA GLY A 27 6.43 3.66 -3.95
C GLY A 27 6.88 4.70 -2.92
N MET A 28 6.33 4.68 -1.69
CA MET A 28 6.80 5.55 -0.62
C MET A 28 8.21 5.21 -0.13
N ALA A 29 8.54 3.92 -0.06
CA ALA A 29 9.87 3.45 0.31
C ALA A 29 10.93 3.80 -0.75
N GLU A 30 10.60 3.59 -2.03
CA GLU A 30 11.47 3.93 -3.15
C GLU A 30 11.90 5.40 -3.15
N ARG A 31 10.93 6.32 -3.01
CA ARG A 31 11.18 7.77 -2.96
C ARG A 31 12.06 8.20 -1.79
N ARG A 32 12.25 7.34 -0.80
CA ARG A 32 13.03 7.58 0.43
C ARG A 32 14.34 6.79 0.47
N ASN A 33 14.72 6.15 -0.64
CA ASN A 33 15.92 5.32 -0.72
C ASN A 33 15.89 4.14 0.27
N ARG A 34 14.71 3.55 0.49
CA ARG A 34 14.47 2.40 1.38
C ARG A 34 14.00 1.19 0.57
N SER A 35 14.28 -0.02 1.06
CA SER A 35 13.88 -1.27 0.39
C SER A 35 12.35 -1.40 0.29
N GLN A 36 11.83 -1.42 -0.94
CA GLN A 36 10.40 -1.57 -1.23
C GLN A 36 9.82 -2.87 -0.63
N ILE A 37 10.52 -3.99 -0.81
CA ILE A 37 10.06 -5.32 -0.38
C ILE A 37 9.84 -5.37 1.13
N ILE A 38 10.79 -4.82 1.91
CA ILE A 38 10.70 -4.81 3.37
C ILE A 38 9.47 -4.01 3.82
N TRP A 39 9.25 -2.84 3.22
CA TRP A 39 8.11 -1.99 3.58
C TRP A 39 6.76 -2.57 3.16
N VAL A 40 6.70 -3.33 2.05
CA VAL A 40 5.51 -4.11 1.71
C VAL A 40 5.26 -5.21 2.74
N LEU A 41 6.27 -5.95 3.19
CA LEU A 41 6.11 -6.96 4.23
C LEU A 41 5.63 -6.36 5.55
N ILE A 42 6.16 -5.20 5.95
CA ILE A 42 5.70 -4.46 7.13
C ILE A 42 4.23 -4.04 6.98
N SER A 43 3.84 -3.55 5.80
CA SER A 43 2.46 -3.19 5.48
C SER A 43 1.50 -4.38 5.57
N LEU A 44 1.90 -5.54 5.04
CA LEU A 44 1.09 -6.77 5.04
C LEU A 44 0.92 -7.38 6.43
N VAL A 45 1.97 -7.37 7.26
CA VAL A 45 1.93 -7.97 8.62
C VAL A 45 1.33 -7.02 9.65
N GLY A 46 1.64 -5.73 9.56
CA GLY A 46 1.17 -4.71 10.50
C GLY A 46 -0.08 -4.02 9.99
N SER A 47 0.13 -2.92 9.25
CA SER A 47 -0.91 -2.30 8.41
C SER A 47 -0.27 -1.33 7.43
N PRO A 48 -0.91 -1.07 6.28
CA PRO A 48 -0.41 -0.10 5.29
C PRO A 48 -0.35 1.32 5.86
N ILE A 49 -1.34 1.69 6.69
CA ILE A 49 -1.39 3.01 7.32
C ILE A 49 -0.17 3.20 8.24
N LEU A 50 0.11 2.22 9.10
CA LEU A 50 1.29 2.29 9.97
C LEU A 50 2.59 2.30 9.16
N ALA A 51 2.71 1.48 8.11
CA ALA A 51 3.88 1.49 7.24
C ALA A 51 4.12 2.87 6.58
N CYS A 52 3.07 3.51 6.08
CA CYS A 52 3.13 4.86 5.51
C CYS A 52 3.52 5.91 6.56
N LEU A 53 2.94 5.85 7.76
CA LEU A 53 3.27 6.77 8.85
C LEU A 53 4.72 6.61 9.31
N LEU A 54 5.22 5.38 9.40
CA LEU A 54 6.61 5.09 9.74
C LEU A 54 7.58 5.61 8.66
N LEU A 55 7.26 5.39 7.37
CA LEU A 55 8.03 5.96 6.26
C LEU A 55 8.05 7.49 6.28
N LEU A 56 6.92 8.12 6.65
CA LEU A 56 6.86 9.57 6.82
C LEU A 56 7.72 10.04 7.99
N ALA A 57 7.65 9.35 9.14
CA ALA A 57 8.40 9.69 10.33
C ALA A 57 9.92 9.48 10.17
N LEU A 58 10.34 8.43 9.46
CA LEU A 58 11.76 8.11 9.25
C LEU A 58 12.43 8.98 8.18
N GLY A 59 11.67 9.62 7.30
CA GLY A 59 12.23 10.40 6.19
C GLY A 59 13.10 9.57 5.23
N ASN A 60 14.04 10.24 4.56
CA ASN A 60 15.01 9.58 3.68
C ASN A 60 16.05 8.80 4.49
N ALA A 61 16.68 7.82 3.85
CA ALA A 61 17.77 7.04 4.45
C ALA A 61 19.17 7.68 4.28
N ASP A 62 19.22 8.91 3.75
CA ASP A 62 20.45 9.63 3.38
C ASP A 62 21.28 10.08 4.60
#